data_AF-A0A9Q7XLK6-F1
#
_entry.id   AF-A0A9Q7XLK6-F1
#
_cell.length_a   1.000
_cell.length_b   1.000
_cell.length_c   1.000
_cell.angle_alpha   90.00
_cell.angle_beta   90.00
_cell.angle_gamma   90.00
#
_symmetry.space_group_name_H-M   'P 1'
#
loop_
_entity.id
_entity.type
_entity.pdbx_description
1 polymer ?
#
loop_
_entity_poly.entity_id
_entity_poly.type
_entity_poly.pdbx_seq_one_letter_code
_entity_poly.pdbx_strand_id
1 'polypeptide(L)'
;MVGAAASRWAHAALDPQTHLLPAIRSFYASFTSYFRNTKTLAHIATYKAYYADADPFHSAMAFCAFVSLYVWIMEKITGNASQVDGLWTFLPLIYSLHLTVHKYFTYQPAKISFFGGVQHASIWDKIEPRLALMSTLSLLWCIRLTYNAYRRGMFKPGEEDYRWPLLRKTMSRPVWEIFSIFFIAIAQNILLAITALPNYLLLTTTSVKHVTEPVPRPITKLILGDYILAAFFMANLTVQFFADQQQWNYQNYKRGKIPQGKPLPAAMVDSVTKLPLEKQAVMPYCTPEDAQRGFVTKGLWAWSRHPNFACEQATWWILYAFVPLTLLPRDFDCGNAHWSQFVNYALIAPLAMNALFYSSTVYSEGESAKKYPEYSDYQNRVGMFLPIDTVVRAVYYNVFARKETKKSVEENVWGKSQISKKKSQ
;
A
#
# COMPACT_ATOMS: atom_id res chain seq x y z
N MET A 1 13.95 26.02 -40.95
CA MET A 1 13.77 24.76 -40.22
C MET A 1 14.24 24.99 -38.80
N VAL A 2 13.33 25.35 -37.89
CA VAL A 2 13.63 25.45 -36.47
C VAL A 2 13.69 24.02 -35.96
N GLY A 3 14.86 23.59 -35.49
CA GLY A 3 15.06 22.25 -34.94
C GLY A 3 14.04 22.01 -33.84
N ALA A 4 13.17 21.01 -34.04
CA ALA A 4 12.30 20.53 -32.98
C ALA A 4 13.21 20.10 -31.83
N ALA A 5 13.23 20.87 -30.74
CA ALA A 5 13.86 20.45 -29.51
C ALA A 5 13.24 19.08 -29.18
N ALA A 6 14.06 18.02 -29.15
CA ALA A 6 13.60 16.70 -28.76
C ALA A 6 12.85 16.85 -27.44
N SER A 7 11.56 16.49 -27.43
CA SER A 7 10.74 16.56 -26.23
C SER A 7 11.49 15.87 -25.10
N ARG A 8 11.62 16.53 -23.94
CA ARG A 8 12.22 15.95 -22.72
C ARG A 8 11.53 14.64 -22.31
N TRP A 9 10.32 14.42 -22.80
CA TRP A 9 9.46 13.30 -22.47
C TRP A 9 9.15 12.47 -23.71
N ALA A 10 9.14 11.14 -23.57
CA ALA A 10 8.80 10.21 -24.65
C ALA A 10 7.36 10.37 -25.17
N HIS A 11 6.48 10.97 -24.37
CA HIS A 11 5.06 11.15 -24.66
C HIS A 11 4.53 12.32 -23.82
N ALA A 12 3.61 13.13 -24.35
CA ALA A 12 3.10 14.32 -23.67
C ALA A 12 2.40 14.02 -22.32
N ALA A 13 1.72 12.87 -22.21
CA ALA A 13 1.11 12.41 -20.95
C ALA A 13 2.12 12.09 -19.82
N LEU A 14 3.41 11.95 -20.13
CA LEU A 14 4.45 11.76 -19.12
C LEU A 14 4.96 13.07 -18.53
N ASP A 15 4.75 14.19 -19.23
CA ASP A 15 5.15 15.51 -18.75
C ASP A 15 4.15 16.02 -17.70
N PRO A 16 4.55 16.22 -16.43
CA PRO A 16 3.64 16.76 -15.42
C PRO A 16 3.13 18.17 -15.77
N GLN A 17 3.78 18.91 -16.67
CA GLN A 17 3.31 20.23 -17.12
C GLN A 17 2.07 20.18 -18.02
N THR A 18 1.72 19.03 -18.61
CA THR A 18 0.57 18.93 -19.53
C THR A 18 -0.77 18.72 -18.83
N HIS A 19 -0.74 18.31 -17.55
CA HIS A 19 -1.93 17.90 -16.80
C HIS A 19 -1.77 18.09 -15.28
N LEU A 20 -0.84 17.37 -14.63
CA LEU A 20 -0.73 17.35 -13.16
C LEU A 20 -0.47 18.73 -12.54
N LEU A 21 0.56 19.45 -12.97
CA LEU A 21 0.91 20.76 -12.40
C LEU A 21 -0.15 21.83 -12.72
N PRO A 22 -0.69 21.91 -13.95
CA PRO A 22 -1.87 22.74 -14.22
C PRO A 22 -3.06 22.43 -13.30
N ALA A 23 -3.39 21.15 -13.09
CA ALA A 23 -4.46 20.75 -12.18
C ALA A 23 -4.20 21.27 -10.77
N ILE A 24 -3.04 20.98 -10.19
CA ILE A 24 -2.67 21.46 -8.84
C ILE A 24 -2.78 23.00 -8.74
N ARG A 25 -2.23 23.74 -9.70
CA ARG A 25 -2.23 25.21 -9.69
C ARG A 25 -3.64 25.79 -9.81
N SER A 26 -4.50 25.15 -10.60
CA SER A 26 -5.85 25.64 -10.87
C SER A 26 -6.88 25.22 -9.81
N PHE A 27 -6.52 24.33 -8.87
CA PHE A 27 -7.43 23.79 -7.85
C PHE A 27 -8.21 24.88 -7.11
N TYR A 28 -7.53 25.85 -6.49
CA TYR A 28 -8.21 26.86 -5.66
C TYR A 28 -9.11 27.79 -6.49
N ALA A 29 -8.64 28.21 -7.66
CA ALA A 29 -9.42 29.04 -8.58
C ALA A 29 -10.65 28.28 -9.09
N SER A 30 -10.49 27.00 -9.44
CA SER A 30 -11.58 26.12 -9.84
C SER A 30 -12.58 25.96 -8.69
N PHE A 31 -12.14 25.57 -7.50
CA PHE A 31 -13.01 25.36 -6.35
C PHE A 31 -13.84 26.60 -5.99
N THR A 32 -13.19 27.77 -5.89
CA THR A 32 -13.88 29.03 -5.57
C THR A 32 -14.82 29.50 -6.69
N SER A 33 -14.55 29.14 -7.95
CA SER A 33 -15.44 29.47 -9.07
C SER A 33 -16.79 28.72 -9.03
N TYR A 34 -16.82 27.50 -8.48
CA TYR A 34 -18.05 26.71 -8.28
C TYR A 34 -18.71 27.01 -6.95
N PHE A 35 -17.94 27.14 -5.87
CA PHE A 35 -18.42 27.29 -4.49
C PHE A 35 -18.22 28.72 -3.97
N ARG A 36 -18.93 29.69 -4.58
CA ARG A 36 -18.77 31.12 -4.29
C ARG A 36 -19.43 31.59 -3.00
N ASN A 37 -20.50 30.92 -2.59
CA ASN A 37 -21.31 31.30 -1.43
C ASN A 37 -22.06 30.10 -0.82
N THR A 38 -22.74 30.34 0.29
CA THR A 38 -23.51 29.33 1.03
C THR A 38 -24.58 28.64 0.18
N LYS A 39 -25.21 29.36 -0.77
CA LYS A 39 -26.21 28.77 -1.68
C LYS A 39 -25.57 27.73 -2.60
N THR A 40 -24.42 28.05 -3.21
CA THR A 40 -23.70 27.11 -4.08
C THR A 40 -23.14 25.91 -3.30
N LEU A 41 -22.70 26.12 -2.06
CA LEU A 41 -22.22 25.08 -1.14
C LEU A 41 -23.32 24.12 -0.68
N ALA A 42 -24.56 24.58 -0.59
CA ALA A 42 -25.70 23.76 -0.17
C ALA A 42 -26.37 23.00 -1.33
N HIS A 43 -25.98 23.26 -2.59
CA HIS A 43 -26.71 22.76 -3.75
C HIS A 43 -25.98 21.59 -4.44
N ILE A 44 -26.62 20.42 -4.48
CA ILE A 44 -26.04 19.19 -5.04
C ILE A 44 -25.64 19.31 -6.53
N ALA A 45 -26.36 20.13 -7.30
CA ALA A 45 -26.01 20.34 -8.71
C ALA A 45 -24.63 21.00 -8.89
N THR A 46 -24.21 21.85 -7.95
CA THR A 46 -22.87 22.46 -7.96
C THR A 46 -21.80 21.40 -7.81
N TYR A 47 -21.98 20.44 -6.89
CA TYR A 47 -21.04 19.33 -6.70
C TYR A 47 -20.98 18.41 -7.92
N LYS A 48 -22.13 18.12 -8.54
CA LYS A 48 -22.19 17.32 -9.78
C LYS A 48 -21.44 18.02 -10.92
N ALA A 49 -21.68 19.32 -11.13
CA ALA A 49 -20.98 20.09 -12.15
C ALA A 49 -19.48 20.17 -11.86
N TYR A 50 -19.08 20.48 -10.63
CA TYR A 50 -17.67 20.49 -10.21
C TYR A 50 -16.99 19.15 -10.46
N TYR A 51 -17.64 18.04 -10.09
CA TYR A 51 -17.10 16.70 -10.30
C TYR A 51 -17.00 16.31 -11.79
N ALA A 52 -17.92 16.78 -12.64
CA ALA A 52 -17.93 16.47 -14.07
C ALA A 52 -16.95 17.36 -14.89
N ASP A 53 -16.89 18.65 -14.54
CA ASP A 53 -16.30 19.69 -15.38
C ASP A 53 -14.90 20.10 -14.93
N ALA A 54 -14.57 19.98 -13.64
CA ALA A 54 -13.23 20.22 -13.15
C ALA A 54 -12.26 19.09 -13.57
N ASP A 55 -10.98 19.26 -13.23
CA ASP A 55 -10.02 18.18 -13.35
C ASP A 55 -10.32 17.09 -12.29
N PRO A 56 -10.29 15.79 -12.63
CA PRO A 56 -10.54 14.71 -11.67
C PRO A 56 -9.61 14.75 -10.44
N PHE A 57 -8.43 15.36 -10.56
CA PHE A 57 -7.52 15.56 -9.45
C PHE A 57 -8.08 16.53 -8.40
N HIS A 58 -8.91 17.50 -8.80
CA HIS A 58 -9.47 18.49 -7.88
C HIS A 58 -10.43 17.88 -6.86
N SER A 59 -11.32 16.97 -7.28
CA SER A 59 -12.20 16.28 -6.34
C SER A 59 -11.41 15.32 -5.43
N ALA A 60 -10.34 14.71 -5.92
CA ALA A 60 -9.43 13.90 -5.09
C ALA A 60 -8.71 14.74 -4.03
N MET A 61 -8.22 15.94 -4.39
CA MET A 61 -7.61 16.90 -3.46
C MET A 61 -8.60 17.39 -2.41
N ALA A 62 -9.82 17.78 -2.82
CA ALA A 62 -10.87 18.22 -1.90
C ALA A 62 -11.27 17.10 -0.93
N PHE A 63 -11.41 15.87 -1.43
CA PHE A 63 -11.69 14.71 -0.58
C PHE A 63 -10.53 14.40 0.38
N CYS A 64 -9.28 14.47 -0.08
CA CYS A 64 -8.09 14.31 0.77
C CYS A 64 -8.06 15.35 1.91
N ALA A 65 -8.34 16.63 1.61
CA ALA A 65 -8.39 17.69 2.61
C ALA A 65 -9.52 17.46 3.62
N PHE A 66 -10.70 17.05 3.16
CA PHE A 66 -11.83 16.70 4.01
C PHE A 66 -11.50 15.54 4.97
N VAL A 67 -10.92 14.45 4.46
CA VAL A 67 -10.56 13.29 5.29
C VAL A 67 -9.42 13.63 6.26
N SER A 68 -8.45 14.46 5.85
CA SER A 68 -7.40 14.95 6.75
C SER A 68 -7.99 15.74 7.93
N LEU A 69 -8.93 16.64 7.65
CA LEU A 69 -9.64 17.41 8.68
C LEU A 69 -10.45 16.48 9.60
N TYR A 70 -11.14 15.50 9.03
CA TYR A 70 -11.89 14.49 9.77
C TYR A 70 -10.97 13.70 10.73
N VAL A 71 -9.84 13.19 10.24
CA VAL A 71 -8.86 12.43 11.06
C VAL A 71 -8.38 13.27 12.24
N TRP A 72 -8.00 14.53 11.99
CA TRP A 72 -7.55 15.42 13.05
C TRP A 72 -8.64 15.70 14.09
N ILE A 73 -9.85 16.05 13.66
CA ILE A 73 -10.98 16.31 14.57
C ILE A 73 -11.30 15.06 15.40
N MET A 74 -11.38 13.89 14.77
CA MET A 74 -11.70 12.65 15.45
C MET A 74 -10.60 12.23 16.42
N GLU A 75 -9.33 12.47 16.12
CA GLU A 75 -8.25 12.27 17.08
C GLU A 75 -8.46 13.15 18.32
N LYS A 76 -8.86 14.43 18.17
CA LYS A 76 -9.11 15.31 19.32
C LYS A 76 -10.33 14.92 20.15
N ILE A 77 -11.37 14.40 19.50
CA ILE A 77 -12.57 13.92 20.19
C ILE A 77 -12.27 12.62 20.96
N THR A 78 -11.51 11.70 20.36
CA THR A 78 -11.33 10.33 20.89
C THR A 78 -10.04 10.14 21.69
N GLY A 79 -9.05 11.02 21.52
CA GLY A 79 -7.69 10.84 22.01
C GLY A 79 -6.90 9.73 21.30
N ASN A 80 -7.46 9.15 20.23
CA ASN A 80 -6.90 8.00 19.52
C ASN A 80 -6.35 8.42 18.16
N ALA A 81 -5.05 8.22 17.94
CA ALA A 81 -4.33 8.58 16.72
C ALA A 81 -4.53 7.60 15.55
N SER A 82 -5.12 6.43 15.81
CA SER A 82 -5.40 5.41 14.80
C SER A 82 -6.62 5.69 13.92
N GLN A 83 -7.16 6.92 13.92
CA GLN A 83 -8.28 7.26 13.03
C GLN A 83 -7.93 7.01 11.56
N VAL A 84 -6.70 7.32 11.16
CA VAL A 84 -6.21 7.08 9.80
C VAL A 84 -5.96 5.60 9.52
N ASP A 85 -5.56 4.81 10.53
CA ASP A 85 -5.19 3.39 10.38
C ASP A 85 -6.34 2.55 9.82
N GLY A 86 -7.59 2.83 10.22
CA GLY A 86 -8.77 2.17 9.64
C GLY A 86 -9.05 2.61 8.20
N LEU A 87 -8.78 3.88 7.88
CA LEU A 87 -9.01 4.47 6.55
C LEU A 87 -8.04 3.94 5.49
N TRP A 88 -6.85 3.51 5.89
CA TRP A 88 -5.90 2.78 5.01
C TRP A 88 -6.56 1.62 4.27
N THR A 89 -7.55 0.98 4.91
CA THR A 89 -8.20 -0.18 4.34
C THR A 89 -9.18 0.16 3.21
N PHE A 90 -9.56 1.43 3.03
CA PHE A 90 -10.59 1.85 2.07
C PHE A 90 -10.15 2.96 1.11
N LEU A 91 -9.37 3.95 1.58
CA LEU A 91 -9.08 5.15 0.78
C LEU A 91 -8.37 4.86 -0.56
N PRO A 92 -7.36 3.96 -0.66
CA PRO A 92 -6.72 3.68 -1.94
C PRO A 92 -7.71 3.16 -2.99
N LEU A 93 -8.65 2.31 -2.58
CA LEU A 93 -9.73 1.84 -3.43
C LEU A 93 -10.67 2.99 -3.82
N ILE A 94 -11.06 3.85 -2.88
CA ILE A 94 -11.95 5.00 -3.16
C ILE A 94 -11.31 5.93 -4.20
N TYR A 95 -10.01 6.23 -4.09
CA TYR A 95 -9.31 7.05 -5.08
C TYR A 95 -9.19 6.35 -6.45
N SER A 96 -8.91 5.04 -6.48
CA SER A 96 -8.88 4.25 -7.71
C SER A 96 -10.26 4.22 -8.40
N LEU A 97 -11.33 3.98 -7.64
CA LEU A 97 -12.71 3.96 -8.13
C LEU A 97 -13.13 5.33 -8.63
N HIS A 98 -12.83 6.39 -7.86
CA HIS A 98 -13.08 7.78 -8.26
C HIS A 98 -12.58 8.05 -9.69
N LEU A 99 -11.31 7.71 -9.97
CA LEU A 99 -10.72 7.93 -11.30
C LEU A 99 -11.29 7.00 -12.38
N THR A 100 -11.71 5.79 -11.99
CA THR A 100 -12.30 4.81 -12.91
C THR A 100 -13.70 5.22 -13.36
N VAL A 101 -14.51 5.79 -12.45
CA VAL A 101 -15.89 6.18 -12.73
C VAL A 101 -16.03 7.64 -13.17
N HIS A 102 -14.99 8.46 -13.03
CA HIS A 102 -15.06 9.89 -13.34
C HIS A 102 -15.62 10.20 -14.74
N LYS A 103 -15.19 9.44 -15.76
CA LYS A 103 -15.66 9.57 -17.14
C LYS A 103 -17.17 9.33 -17.31
N TYR A 104 -17.81 8.60 -16.39
CA TYR A 104 -19.26 8.42 -16.37
C TYR A 104 -20.03 9.72 -16.15
N PHE A 105 -19.43 10.65 -15.39
CA PHE A 105 -20.05 11.91 -15.01
C PHE A 105 -19.71 13.05 -15.96
N THR A 106 -18.71 12.88 -16.83
CA THR A 106 -18.31 13.91 -17.79
C THR A 106 -19.14 13.86 -19.08
N TYR A 107 -19.25 14.99 -19.77
CA TYR A 107 -19.91 15.04 -21.07
C TYR A 107 -19.20 14.10 -22.07
N GLN A 108 -19.98 13.27 -22.76
CA GLN A 108 -19.50 12.38 -23.83
C GLN A 108 -20.17 12.78 -25.14
N PRO A 109 -19.42 12.99 -26.24
CA PRO A 109 -20.02 13.29 -27.52
C PRO A 109 -20.88 12.10 -28.00
N ALA A 110 -22.01 12.40 -28.65
CA ALA A 110 -22.88 11.38 -29.21
C ALA A 110 -22.13 10.57 -30.28
N LYS A 111 -22.19 9.22 -30.19
CA LYS A 111 -21.69 8.36 -31.27
C LYS A 111 -22.70 8.38 -32.40
N ILE A 112 -22.26 8.74 -33.60
CA ILE A 112 -23.10 8.69 -34.80
C ILE A 112 -22.91 7.30 -35.42
N SER A 113 -24.01 6.56 -35.56
CA SER A 113 -24.04 5.28 -36.27
C SER A 113 -23.75 5.50 -37.75
N PHE A 114 -23.20 4.48 -38.40
CA PHE A 114 -22.98 4.46 -39.85
C PHE A 114 -24.26 4.80 -40.65
N PHE A 115 -25.45 4.50 -40.11
CA PHE A 115 -26.75 4.84 -40.71
C PHE A 115 -27.37 6.14 -40.18
N GLY A 116 -26.58 7.06 -39.61
CA GLY A 116 -27.04 8.38 -39.17
C GLY A 116 -27.85 8.42 -37.86
N GLY A 117 -27.99 7.30 -37.15
CA GLY A 117 -28.65 7.23 -35.84
C GLY A 117 -27.73 7.59 -34.68
N VAL A 118 -28.25 8.26 -33.65
CA VAL A 118 -27.51 8.50 -32.40
C VAL A 118 -27.41 7.19 -31.62
N GLN A 119 -26.20 6.66 -31.46
CA GLN A 119 -25.92 5.56 -30.54
C GLN A 119 -25.73 6.11 -29.13
N HIS A 120 -26.59 5.67 -28.21
CA HIS A 120 -26.39 5.94 -26.80
C HIS A 120 -25.18 5.17 -26.28
N ALA A 121 -24.28 5.89 -25.59
CA ALA A 121 -23.11 5.27 -24.96
C ALA A 121 -23.56 4.27 -23.88
N SER A 122 -23.10 3.03 -24.01
CA SER A 122 -23.24 1.99 -22.99
C SER A 122 -22.38 2.33 -21.76
N ILE A 123 -22.60 1.61 -20.65
CA ILE A 123 -21.73 1.75 -19.46
C ILE A 123 -20.27 1.42 -19.78
N TRP A 124 -20.04 0.50 -20.72
CA TRP A 124 -18.71 0.07 -21.15
C TRP A 124 -17.99 1.11 -22.02
N ASP A 125 -18.72 2.06 -22.61
CA ASP A 125 -18.12 3.21 -23.29
C ASP A 125 -17.61 4.29 -22.31
N LYS A 126 -18.14 4.25 -21.08
CA LYS A 126 -17.91 5.25 -20.03
C LYS A 126 -16.89 4.82 -18.98
N ILE A 127 -16.45 3.56 -19.01
CA ILE A 127 -15.46 3.02 -18.09
C ILE A 127 -14.29 2.49 -18.91
N GLU A 128 -13.09 2.94 -18.60
CA GLU A 128 -11.87 2.47 -19.26
C GLU A 128 -11.49 1.07 -18.74
N PRO A 129 -11.42 0.03 -19.59
CA PRO A 129 -11.17 -1.35 -19.14
C PRO A 129 -9.92 -1.54 -18.29
N ARG A 130 -8.80 -0.86 -18.62
CA ARG A 130 -7.57 -0.95 -17.81
C ARG A 130 -7.74 -0.32 -16.42
N LEU A 131 -8.44 0.81 -16.32
CA LEU A 131 -8.73 1.44 -15.02
C LEU A 131 -9.69 0.57 -14.20
N ALA A 132 -10.69 -0.04 -14.85
CA ALA A 132 -11.58 -1.01 -14.21
C ALA A 132 -10.79 -2.20 -13.65
N LEU A 133 -9.88 -2.79 -14.43
CA LEU A 133 -9.02 -3.87 -13.98
C LEU A 133 -8.17 -3.45 -12.77
N MET A 134 -7.50 -2.28 -12.82
CA MET A 134 -6.72 -1.77 -11.70
C MET A 134 -7.58 -1.56 -10.45
N SER A 135 -8.79 -1.02 -10.59
CA SER A 135 -9.73 -0.87 -9.47
C SER A 135 -10.24 -2.19 -8.92
N THR A 136 -10.45 -3.20 -9.76
CA THR A 136 -10.78 -4.56 -9.31
C THR A 136 -9.62 -5.18 -8.52
N LEU A 137 -8.38 -5.01 -8.97
CA LEU A 137 -7.19 -5.48 -8.23
C LEU A 137 -7.07 -4.75 -6.87
N SER A 138 -7.26 -3.44 -6.86
CA SER A 138 -7.31 -2.64 -5.62
C SER A 138 -8.46 -3.06 -4.69
N LEU A 139 -9.61 -3.46 -5.24
CA LEU A 139 -10.73 -3.98 -4.45
C LEU A 139 -10.37 -5.31 -3.78
N LEU A 140 -9.73 -6.23 -4.49
CA LEU A 140 -9.27 -7.50 -3.93
C LEU A 140 -8.21 -7.28 -2.83
N TRP A 141 -7.29 -6.33 -3.05
CA TRP A 141 -6.33 -5.91 -2.03
C TRP A 141 -7.00 -5.31 -0.80
N CYS A 142 -8.00 -4.45 -1.00
CA CYS A 142 -8.82 -3.84 0.05
C CYS A 142 -9.57 -4.91 0.86
N ILE A 143 -10.26 -5.85 0.20
CA ILE A 143 -10.95 -6.97 0.86
C ILE A 143 -9.99 -7.75 1.75
N ARG A 144 -8.80 -8.11 1.26
CA ARG A 144 -7.76 -8.80 2.05
C ARG A 144 -7.33 -7.96 3.25
N LEU A 145 -7.01 -6.68 3.04
CA LEU A 145 -6.51 -5.80 4.09
C LEU A 145 -7.58 -5.57 5.17
N THR A 146 -8.81 -5.25 4.78
CA THR A 146 -9.95 -5.07 5.70
C THR A 146 -10.24 -6.36 6.48
N TYR A 147 -10.20 -7.53 5.83
CA TYR A 147 -10.33 -8.81 6.53
C TYR A 147 -9.25 -8.98 7.62
N ASN A 148 -7.99 -8.64 7.32
CA ASN A 148 -6.89 -8.73 8.27
C ASN A 148 -6.98 -7.68 9.39
N ALA A 149 -7.42 -6.46 9.08
CA ALA A 149 -7.67 -5.41 10.06
C ALA A 149 -8.81 -5.79 11.03
N TYR A 150 -9.91 -6.31 10.49
CA TYR A 150 -11.08 -6.72 11.26
C TYR A 150 -10.75 -7.83 12.26
N ARG A 151 -10.13 -8.93 11.81
CA ARG A 151 -9.76 -10.04 12.71
C ARG A 151 -8.78 -9.61 13.80
N ARG A 152 -7.92 -8.62 13.54
CA ARG A 152 -6.99 -8.05 14.52
C ARG A 152 -7.66 -7.09 15.51
N GLY A 153 -8.92 -6.73 15.29
CA GLY A 153 -9.67 -5.85 16.17
C GLY A 153 -9.46 -4.36 15.91
N MET A 154 -8.89 -3.97 14.76
CA MET A 154 -8.56 -2.58 14.45
C MET A 154 -9.77 -1.63 14.47
N PHE A 155 -10.98 -2.15 14.23
CA PHE A 155 -12.23 -1.38 14.24
C PHE A 155 -12.94 -1.39 15.60
N LYS A 156 -12.34 -1.98 16.65
CA LYS A 156 -12.95 -1.97 17.98
C LYS A 156 -12.85 -0.57 18.59
N PRO A 157 -13.93 -0.05 19.23
CA PRO A 157 -13.86 1.23 19.91
C PRO A 157 -12.72 1.28 20.93
N GLY A 158 -11.89 2.31 20.86
CA GLY A 158 -10.75 2.52 21.76
C GLY A 158 -9.48 1.75 21.40
N GLU A 159 -9.48 0.90 20.37
CA GLU A 159 -8.25 0.24 19.91
C GLU A 159 -7.34 1.26 19.20
N GLU A 160 -6.10 1.40 19.68
CA GLU A 160 -5.06 2.25 19.10
C GLU A 160 -3.85 1.38 18.77
N ASP A 161 -3.20 1.63 17.62
CA ASP A 161 -1.95 0.97 17.28
C ASP A 161 -0.90 1.26 18.35
N TYR A 162 -0.28 0.19 18.86
CA TYR A 162 0.65 0.26 19.98
C TYR A 162 1.84 1.21 19.76
N ARG A 163 2.17 1.53 18.49
CA ARG A 163 3.25 2.48 18.14
C ARG A 163 2.91 3.91 18.53
N TRP A 164 1.64 4.32 18.47
CA TRP A 164 1.25 5.70 18.78
C TRP A 164 1.49 6.07 20.25
N PRO A 165 1.09 5.27 21.25
CA PRO A 165 1.45 5.52 22.65
C PRO A 165 2.96 5.54 22.90
N LEU A 166 3.72 4.68 22.22
CA LEU A 166 5.18 4.64 22.37
C LEU A 166 5.82 5.93 21.82
N LEU A 167 5.42 6.37 20.62
CA LEU A 167 5.88 7.63 20.03
C LEU A 167 5.44 8.84 20.87
N ARG A 168 4.19 8.88 21.32
CA ARG A 168 3.65 9.97 22.14
C ARG A 168 4.45 10.17 23.42
N LYS A 169 4.93 9.10 24.06
CA LYS A 169 5.79 9.16 25.26
C LYS A 169 7.17 9.80 25.02
N THR A 170 7.64 9.81 23.78
CA THR A 170 8.95 10.39 23.42
C THR A 170 8.88 11.88 23.07
N MET A 171 7.68 12.46 23.01
CA MET A 171 7.45 13.84 22.55
C MET A 171 6.77 14.67 23.63
N SER A 172 7.07 15.97 23.67
CA SER A 172 6.29 16.92 24.46
C SER A 172 4.91 17.14 23.81
N ARG A 173 3.93 17.64 24.58
CA ARG A 173 2.57 17.85 24.08
C ARG A 173 2.52 18.74 22.82
N PRO A 174 3.22 19.90 22.73
CA PRO A 174 3.18 20.71 21.51
C PRO A 174 3.79 20.01 20.29
N VAL A 175 4.85 19.22 20.49
CA VAL A 175 5.49 18.45 19.42
C VAL A 175 4.56 17.35 18.92
N TRP A 176 3.87 16.65 19.83
CA TRP A 176 2.85 15.66 19.47
C TRP A 176 1.72 16.28 18.64
N GLU A 177 1.24 17.47 19.00
CA GLU A 177 0.17 18.16 18.27
C GLU A 177 0.58 18.52 16.84
N ILE A 178 1.79 19.07 16.67
CA ILE A 178 2.36 19.36 15.34
C ILE A 178 2.51 18.06 14.54
N PHE A 179 3.06 17.02 15.17
CA PHE A 179 3.24 15.71 14.53
C PHE A 179 1.90 15.09 14.10
N SER A 180 0.89 15.12 14.97
CA SER A 180 -0.47 14.64 14.68
C SER A 180 -1.06 15.34 13.46
N ILE A 181 -1.02 16.68 13.40
CA ILE A 181 -1.58 17.44 12.28
C ILE A 181 -0.84 17.14 10.98
N PHE A 182 0.48 17.29 10.96
CA PHE A 182 1.23 17.23 9.71
C PHE A 182 1.49 15.80 9.24
N PHE A 183 1.80 14.87 10.15
CA PHE A 183 2.11 13.50 9.79
C PHE A 183 0.87 12.60 9.76
N ILE A 184 0.14 12.51 10.88
CA ILE A 184 -0.97 11.55 11.03
C ILE A 184 -2.17 11.97 10.18
N ALA A 185 -2.58 13.24 10.27
CA ALA A 185 -3.74 13.73 9.55
C ALA A 185 -3.43 14.08 8.09
N ILE A 186 -2.41 14.90 7.80
CA ILE A 186 -2.17 15.39 6.43
C ILE A 186 -1.33 14.40 5.61
N ALA A 187 -0.11 14.07 6.05
CA ALA A 187 0.82 13.30 5.23
C ALA A 187 0.32 11.89 4.92
N GLN A 188 -0.32 11.19 5.88
CA GLN A 188 -0.87 9.87 5.62
C GLN A 188 -2.06 9.91 4.65
N ASN A 189 -2.95 10.91 4.71
CA ASN A 189 -4.04 11.03 3.75
C ASN A 189 -3.53 11.41 2.34
N ILE A 190 -2.50 12.26 2.25
CA ILE A 190 -1.81 12.51 0.97
C ILE A 190 -1.20 11.22 0.44
N LEU A 191 -0.52 10.44 1.30
CA LEU A 191 0.06 9.15 0.94
C LEU A 191 -0.99 8.19 0.36
N LEU A 192 -2.17 8.11 0.99
CA LEU A 192 -3.30 7.32 0.50
C LEU A 192 -3.82 7.82 -0.85
N ALA A 193 -3.90 9.13 -1.05
CA ALA A 193 -4.33 9.72 -2.32
C ALA A 193 -3.34 9.46 -3.46
N ILE A 194 -2.04 9.59 -3.21
CA ILE A 194 -1.02 9.42 -4.25
C ILE A 194 -0.91 7.98 -4.75
N THR A 195 -1.43 6.98 -4.01
CA THR A 195 -1.50 5.59 -4.50
C THR A 195 -2.25 5.46 -5.83
N ALA A 196 -3.17 6.38 -6.13
CA ALA A 196 -3.95 6.42 -7.35
C ALA A 196 -3.34 7.30 -8.46
N LEU A 197 -2.12 7.83 -8.30
CA LEU A 197 -1.43 8.58 -9.37
C LEU A 197 -1.27 7.78 -10.68
N PRO A 198 -0.98 6.45 -10.66
CA PRO A 198 -1.00 5.65 -11.88
C PRO A 198 -2.35 5.71 -12.61
N ASN A 199 -3.48 5.57 -11.88
CA ASN A 199 -4.82 5.68 -12.46
C ASN A 199 -5.07 7.08 -13.05
N TYR A 200 -4.60 8.14 -12.38
CA TYR A 200 -4.79 9.52 -12.84
C TYR A 200 -4.03 9.75 -14.15
N LEU A 201 -2.75 9.36 -14.19
CA LEU A 201 -1.91 9.43 -15.40
C LEU A 201 -2.56 8.67 -16.56
N LEU A 202 -3.06 7.45 -16.33
CA LEU A 202 -3.72 6.69 -17.37
C LEU A 202 -5.02 7.36 -17.85
N LEU A 203 -5.85 7.87 -16.94
CA LEU A 203 -7.07 8.60 -17.30
C LEU A 203 -6.76 9.81 -18.20
N THR A 204 -5.68 10.56 -17.93
CA THR A 204 -5.34 11.74 -18.72
C THR A 204 -4.98 11.41 -20.18
N THR A 205 -4.49 10.19 -20.46
CA THR A 205 -4.24 9.72 -21.84
C THR A 205 -5.50 9.61 -22.71
N THR A 206 -6.69 9.64 -22.09
CA THR A 206 -8.00 9.59 -22.79
C THR A 206 -8.75 10.90 -22.75
N SER A 207 -8.23 11.90 -22.03
CA SER A 207 -8.89 13.18 -21.83
C SER A 207 -8.67 14.10 -23.02
N VAL A 208 -9.76 14.62 -23.57
CA VAL A 208 -9.70 15.71 -24.57
C VAL A 208 -9.25 17.05 -23.97
N LYS A 209 -9.26 17.19 -22.63
CA LYS A 209 -8.83 18.41 -21.93
C LYS A 209 -7.31 18.52 -21.81
N HIS A 210 -6.58 17.43 -21.98
CA HIS A 210 -5.13 17.40 -21.82
C HIS A 210 -4.46 17.26 -23.19
N VAL A 211 -3.28 17.86 -23.31
CA VAL A 211 -2.44 17.71 -24.50
C VAL A 211 -1.83 16.31 -24.45
N THR A 212 -2.45 15.37 -25.15
CA THR A 212 -1.94 14.00 -25.29
C THR A 212 -2.08 13.54 -26.73
N GLU A 213 -1.08 12.81 -27.21
CA GLU A 213 -1.16 12.04 -28.44
C GLU A 213 -1.69 10.63 -28.14
N PRO A 214 -2.08 9.84 -29.17
CA PRO A 214 -2.51 8.47 -28.97
C PRO A 214 -1.38 7.60 -28.40
N VAL A 215 -1.65 6.93 -27.28
CA VAL A 215 -0.68 6.03 -26.65
C VAL A 215 -0.50 4.73 -27.46
N PRO A 216 0.69 4.10 -27.44
CA PRO A 216 0.96 2.86 -28.19
C PRO A 216 -0.01 1.71 -27.88
N ARG A 217 -0.39 1.60 -26.60
CA ARG A 217 -1.30 0.57 -26.07
C ARG A 217 -2.45 1.25 -25.29
N PRO A 218 -3.54 1.66 -25.97
CA PRO A 218 -4.67 2.35 -25.35
C PRO A 218 -5.25 1.63 -24.14
N ILE A 219 -5.72 2.42 -23.16
CA ILE A 219 -6.36 1.92 -21.93
C ILE A 219 -7.81 1.44 -22.17
N THR A 220 -8.36 1.76 -23.35
CA THR A 220 -9.70 1.39 -23.83
C THR A 220 -9.85 -0.10 -24.14
N LYS A 221 -8.75 -0.87 -24.14
CA LYS A 221 -8.75 -2.32 -24.38
C LYS A 221 -7.70 -3.00 -23.51
N LEU A 222 -8.03 -4.20 -23.06
CA LEU A 222 -7.09 -5.08 -22.38
C LEU A 222 -6.23 -5.82 -23.41
N ILE A 223 -4.95 -5.97 -23.09
CA ILE A 223 -3.96 -6.73 -23.86
C ILE A 223 -3.36 -7.83 -22.97
N LEU A 224 -2.59 -8.74 -23.56
CA LEU A 224 -1.92 -9.82 -22.82
C LEU A 224 -1.14 -9.33 -21.59
N GLY A 225 -0.44 -8.18 -21.72
CA GLY A 225 0.30 -7.59 -20.60
C GLY A 225 -0.58 -7.19 -19.41
N ASP A 226 -1.83 -6.78 -19.63
CA ASP A 226 -2.78 -6.46 -18.56
C ASP A 226 -3.09 -7.71 -17.73
N TYR A 227 -3.31 -8.85 -18.39
CA TYR A 227 -3.56 -10.13 -17.73
C TYR A 227 -2.32 -10.67 -17.01
N ILE A 228 -1.12 -10.46 -17.57
CA ILE A 228 0.15 -10.83 -16.91
C ILE A 228 0.33 -10.02 -15.62
N LEU A 229 0.14 -8.69 -15.67
CA LEU A 229 0.24 -7.85 -14.46
C LEU A 229 -0.83 -8.22 -13.43
N ALA A 230 -2.06 -8.49 -13.86
CA ALA A 230 -3.12 -8.98 -12.98
C ALA A 230 -2.76 -10.33 -12.34
N ALA A 231 -2.20 -11.27 -13.10
CA ALA A 231 -1.75 -12.56 -12.58
C ALA A 231 -0.62 -12.39 -11.55
N PHE A 232 0.36 -11.53 -11.81
CA PHE A 232 1.41 -11.20 -10.84
C PHE A 232 0.85 -10.54 -9.59
N PHE A 233 -0.12 -9.64 -9.73
CA PHE A 233 -0.82 -9.05 -8.59
C PHE A 233 -1.52 -10.12 -7.75
N MET A 234 -2.26 -11.03 -8.39
CA MET A 234 -2.97 -12.10 -7.68
C MET A 234 -2.03 -13.09 -6.99
N ALA A 235 -0.91 -13.44 -7.64
CA ALA A 235 0.13 -14.26 -7.03
C ALA A 235 0.74 -13.56 -5.80
N ASN A 236 1.09 -12.27 -5.93
CA ASN A 236 1.59 -11.46 -4.83
C ASN A 236 0.59 -11.36 -3.67
N LEU A 237 -0.68 -11.08 -3.96
CA LEU A 237 -1.76 -10.99 -2.97
C LEU A 237 -1.98 -12.33 -2.25
N THR A 238 -1.83 -13.45 -2.96
CA THR A 238 -1.93 -14.80 -2.39
C THR A 238 -0.80 -15.06 -1.40
N VAL A 239 0.46 -14.77 -1.79
CA VAL A 239 1.62 -14.89 -0.88
C VAL A 239 1.43 -13.99 0.34
N GLN A 240 0.94 -12.77 0.13
CA GLN A 240 0.64 -11.82 1.20
C GLN A 240 -0.40 -12.37 2.19
N PHE A 241 -1.49 -12.96 1.68
CA PHE A 241 -2.52 -13.58 2.51
C PHE A 241 -1.95 -14.73 3.34
N PHE A 242 -1.11 -15.58 2.76
CA PHE A 242 -0.43 -16.65 3.51
C PHE A 242 0.54 -16.11 4.56
N ALA A 243 1.29 -15.05 4.26
CA ALA A 243 2.18 -14.40 5.21
C ALA A 243 1.41 -13.82 6.42
N ASP A 244 0.31 -13.12 6.16
CA ASP A 244 -0.59 -12.62 7.20
C ASP A 244 -1.20 -13.77 8.02
N GLN A 245 -1.62 -14.85 7.37
CA GLN A 245 -2.17 -16.03 8.05
C GLN A 245 -1.12 -16.75 8.92
N GLN A 246 0.12 -16.87 8.45
CA GLN A 246 1.22 -17.43 9.23
C GLN A 246 1.47 -16.60 10.50
N GLN A 247 1.50 -15.27 10.37
CA GLN A 247 1.67 -14.37 11.51
C GLN A 247 0.50 -14.43 12.48
N TRP A 248 -0.73 -14.46 11.98
CA TRP A 248 -1.91 -14.60 12.82
C TRP A 248 -1.87 -15.89 13.65
N ASN A 249 -1.58 -17.00 12.98
CA ASN A 249 -1.49 -18.31 13.62
C ASN A 249 -0.40 -18.31 14.70
N TYR A 250 0.78 -17.75 14.39
CA TYR A 250 1.84 -17.58 15.37
C TYR A 250 1.42 -16.74 16.57
N GLN A 251 0.81 -15.58 16.36
CA GLN A 251 0.41 -14.70 17.47
C GLN A 251 -0.68 -15.33 18.35
N ASN A 252 -1.62 -16.08 17.76
CA ASN A 252 -2.59 -16.85 18.54
C ASN A 252 -1.93 -17.98 19.32
N TYR A 253 -1.07 -18.76 18.67
CA TYR A 253 -0.31 -19.82 19.31
C TYR A 253 0.48 -19.28 20.51
N LYS A 254 1.28 -18.23 20.32
CA LYS A 254 2.06 -17.58 21.39
C LYS A 254 1.20 -17.13 22.58
N ARG A 255 -0.07 -16.77 22.33
CA ARG A 255 -1.04 -16.35 23.36
C ARG A 255 -1.80 -17.53 23.99
N GLY A 256 -1.40 -18.77 23.70
CA GLY A 256 -2.07 -19.96 24.18
C GLY A 256 -3.44 -20.17 23.54
N LYS A 257 -3.60 -19.83 22.25
CA LYS A 257 -4.87 -19.92 21.51
C LYS A 257 -4.73 -20.75 20.24
N ILE A 258 -5.81 -21.42 19.84
CA ILE A 258 -5.94 -22.05 18.51
C ILE A 258 -6.10 -20.98 17.41
N PRO A 259 -5.96 -21.31 16.11
CA PRO A 259 -6.12 -20.35 15.00
C PRO A 259 -7.42 -19.54 15.02
N GLN A 260 -8.50 -20.13 15.54
CA GLN A 260 -9.82 -19.53 15.69
C GLN A 260 -9.92 -18.54 16.88
N GLY A 261 -8.83 -18.35 17.63
CA GLY A 261 -8.76 -17.41 18.76
C GLY A 261 -9.31 -17.95 20.08
N LYS A 262 -9.73 -19.23 20.14
CA LYS A 262 -10.16 -19.87 21.39
C LYS A 262 -8.94 -20.29 22.23
N PRO A 263 -9.00 -20.22 23.57
CA PRO A 263 -7.92 -20.69 24.43
C PRO A 263 -7.60 -22.18 24.20
N LEU A 264 -6.33 -22.54 24.31
CA LEU A 264 -5.90 -23.92 24.40
C LEU A 264 -6.30 -24.53 25.75
N PRO A 265 -6.45 -25.86 25.84
CA PRO A 265 -6.62 -26.56 27.12
C PRO A 265 -5.48 -26.21 28.08
N ALA A 266 -5.80 -26.09 29.37
CA ALA A 266 -4.81 -25.73 30.40
C ALA A 266 -3.60 -26.70 30.44
N ALA A 267 -3.82 -27.98 30.12
CA ALA A 267 -2.77 -28.99 30.04
C ALA A 267 -1.74 -28.75 28.91
N MET A 268 -2.09 -27.96 27.89
CA MET A 268 -1.22 -27.67 26.74
C MET A 268 -0.44 -26.36 26.89
N VAL A 269 -0.59 -25.68 28.02
CA VAL A 269 -0.03 -24.35 28.27
C VAL A 269 0.73 -24.39 29.59
N ASP A 270 1.95 -23.87 29.59
CA ASP A 270 2.76 -23.75 30.79
C ASP A 270 2.05 -22.89 31.85
N SER A 271 1.97 -23.37 33.09
CA SER A 271 1.18 -22.74 34.14
C SER A 271 1.74 -21.37 34.56
N VAL A 272 3.04 -21.15 34.38
CA VAL A 272 3.76 -19.93 34.80
C VAL A 272 3.89 -18.93 33.65
N THR A 273 4.49 -19.35 32.54
CA THR A 273 4.80 -18.51 31.38
C THR A 273 3.62 -18.32 30.44
N LYS A 274 2.58 -19.16 30.56
CA LYS A 274 1.41 -19.20 29.68
C LYS A 274 1.73 -19.51 28.20
N LEU A 275 2.92 -20.05 27.93
CA LEU A 275 3.33 -20.44 26.58
C LEU A 275 2.87 -21.87 26.25
N PRO A 276 2.58 -22.19 24.98
CA PRO A 276 2.23 -23.56 24.60
C PRO A 276 3.42 -24.52 24.76
N LEU A 277 3.13 -25.74 25.21
CA LEU A 277 4.12 -26.79 25.47
C LEU A 277 4.37 -27.70 24.26
N GLU A 278 3.39 -27.82 23.36
CA GLU A 278 3.43 -28.80 22.25
C GLU A 278 3.18 -28.15 20.89
N LYS A 279 3.80 -28.74 19.86
CA LYS A 279 3.55 -28.35 18.47
C LYS A 279 2.12 -28.68 18.08
N GLN A 280 1.51 -27.79 17.30
CA GLN A 280 0.15 -27.97 16.78
C GLN A 280 0.23 -28.41 15.32
N ALA A 281 -0.43 -29.52 14.97
CA ALA A 281 -0.44 -30.03 13.59
C ALA A 281 -0.99 -29.01 12.57
N VAL A 282 -1.93 -28.16 13.01
CA VAL A 282 -2.57 -27.12 12.18
C VAL A 282 -1.65 -25.91 11.93
N MET A 283 -0.55 -25.79 12.70
CA MET A 283 0.37 -24.65 12.64
C MET A 283 1.83 -25.14 12.59
N PRO A 284 2.26 -25.79 11.50
CA PRO A 284 3.57 -26.47 11.42
C PRO A 284 4.77 -25.51 11.57
N TYR A 285 4.57 -24.22 11.32
CA TYR A 285 5.57 -23.16 11.47
C TYR A 285 5.57 -22.49 12.85
N CYS A 286 4.74 -22.95 13.79
CA CYS A 286 4.70 -22.45 15.16
C CYS A 286 5.25 -23.52 16.12
N THR A 287 6.35 -23.22 16.80
CA THR A 287 6.96 -24.16 17.75
C THR A 287 7.08 -23.57 19.15
N PRO A 288 7.10 -24.39 20.22
CA PRO A 288 7.33 -23.91 21.58
C PRO A 288 8.58 -23.02 21.69
N GLU A 289 9.64 -23.37 20.94
CA GLU A 289 10.87 -22.60 20.87
C GLU A 289 10.65 -21.18 20.29
N ASP A 290 9.86 -21.06 19.20
CA ASP A 290 9.51 -19.75 18.63
C ASP A 290 8.59 -18.93 19.56
N ALA A 291 7.72 -19.59 20.32
CA ALA A 291 6.88 -18.93 21.32
C ALA A 291 7.72 -18.39 22.49
N GLN A 292 8.71 -19.16 22.95
CA GLN A 292 9.66 -18.76 23.98
C GLN A 292 10.56 -17.61 23.52
N ARG A 293 11.09 -17.70 22.30
CA ARG A 293 11.88 -16.65 21.66
C ARG A 293 11.10 -15.35 21.47
N GLY A 294 9.83 -15.48 21.14
CA GLY A 294 8.87 -14.38 21.07
C GLY A 294 8.64 -13.80 19.68
N PHE A 295 9.21 -14.38 18.62
CA PHE A 295 8.88 -14.09 17.22
C PHE A 295 8.93 -15.35 16.35
N VAL A 296 8.23 -15.31 15.20
CA VAL A 296 8.22 -16.41 14.22
C VAL A 296 9.46 -16.34 13.34
N THR A 297 10.05 -17.50 13.06
CA THR A 297 11.22 -17.63 12.18
C THR A 297 10.96 -18.59 11.01
N LYS A 298 9.86 -19.35 11.02
CA LYS A 298 9.62 -20.45 10.06
C LYS A 298 8.62 -20.08 8.97
N GLY A 299 8.57 -20.87 7.91
CA GLY A 299 7.70 -20.62 6.76
C GLY A 299 8.24 -19.46 5.92
N LEU A 300 7.36 -18.52 5.53
CA LEU A 300 7.76 -17.34 4.77
C LEU A 300 8.70 -16.43 5.57
N TRP A 301 8.59 -16.46 6.90
CA TRP A 301 9.42 -15.70 7.83
C TRP A 301 10.89 -16.17 7.82
N ALA A 302 11.19 -17.38 7.34
CA ALA A 302 12.58 -17.82 7.17
C ALA A 302 13.30 -17.13 6.01
N TRP A 303 12.53 -16.60 5.04
CA TRP A 303 13.03 -16.00 3.81
C TRP A 303 12.98 -14.49 3.82
N SER A 304 12.02 -13.91 4.54
CA SER A 304 11.86 -12.48 4.70
C SER A 304 11.37 -12.22 6.11
N ARG A 305 11.93 -11.24 6.80
CA ARG A 305 11.47 -10.89 8.15
C ARG A 305 10.09 -10.23 8.14
N HIS A 306 9.64 -9.69 7.00
CA HIS A 306 8.31 -9.12 6.82
C HIS A 306 7.76 -9.47 5.42
N PRO A 307 7.41 -10.74 5.17
CA PRO A 307 7.00 -11.17 3.84
C PRO A 307 5.71 -10.50 3.38
N ASN A 308 4.79 -10.21 4.30
CA ASN A 308 3.57 -9.47 4.03
C ASN A 308 3.84 -8.00 3.64
N PHE A 309 4.84 -7.34 4.25
CA PHE A 309 5.24 -5.97 3.89
C PHE A 309 6.03 -5.93 2.58
N ALA A 310 6.80 -6.96 2.27
CA ALA A 310 7.45 -7.11 0.97
C ALA A 310 6.40 -7.20 -0.15
N CYS A 311 5.38 -8.04 0.04
CA CYS A 311 4.24 -8.12 -0.88
C CYS A 311 3.45 -6.81 -0.95
N GLU A 312 3.27 -6.12 0.17
CA GLU A 312 2.59 -4.83 0.22
C GLU A 312 3.32 -3.77 -0.62
N GLN A 313 4.66 -3.71 -0.52
CA GLN A 313 5.48 -2.86 -1.38
C GLN A 313 5.34 -3.26 -2.87
N ALA A 314 5.42 -4.55 -3.17
CA ALA A 314 5.30 -5.06 -4.54
C ALA A 314 3.95 -4.73 -5.20
N THR A 315 2.84 -4.71 -4.45
CA THR A 315 1.51 -4.32 -4.93
C THR A 315 1.54 -2.98 -5.66
N TRP A 316 2.19 -1.96 -5.06
CA TRP A 316 2.24 -0.62 -5.62
C TRP A 316 3.14 -0.52 -6.86
N TRP A 317 4.21 -1.33 -6.91
CA TRP A 317 5.04 -1.47 -8.10
C TRP A 317 4.29 -2.14 -9.27
N ILE A 318 3.48 -3.17 -8.97
CA ILE A 318 2.66 -3.85 -9.99
C ILE A 318 1.56 -2.90 -10.52
N LEU A 319 0.91 -2.13 -9.65
CA LEU A 319 -0.07 -1.11 -10.09
C LEU A 319 0.60 0.00 -10.91
N TYR A 320 1.80 0.43 -10.51
CA TYR A 320 2.59 1.37 -11.30
C TYR A 320 2.96 0.81 -12.69
N ALA A 321 3.23 -0.50 -12.81
CA ALA A 321 3.63 -1.12 -14.07
C ALA A 321 2.60 -1.02 -15.21
N PHE A 322 1.32 -0.71 -14.92
CA PHE A 322 0.33 -0.38 -15.94
C PHE A 322 0.66 0.91 -16.71
N VAL A 323 1.45 1.83 -16.12
CA VAL A 323 1.94 3.05 -16.77
C VAL A 323 2.93 2.74 -17.90
N PRO A 324 4.09 2.10 -17.66
CA PRO A 324 4.99 1.69 -18.74
C PRO A 324 4.30 0.72 -19.71
N LEU A 325 3.42 -0.19 -19.24
CA LEU A 325 2.64 -1.05 -20.14
C LEU A 325 1.84 -0.25 -21.17
N THR A 326 1.31 0.91 -20.79
CA THR A 326 0.51 1.78 -21.68
C THR A 326 1.38 2.55 -22.68
N LEU A 327 2.56 3.00 -22.24
CA LEU A 327 3.37 4.01 -22.92
C LEU A 327 4.59 3.48 -23.65
N LEU A 328 5.03 2.25 -23.34
CA LEU A 328 6.13 1.64 -24.08
C LEU A 328 5.74 1.43 -25.56
N PRO A 329 6.68 1.52 -26.52
CA PRO A 329 6.43 1.20 -27.91
C PRO A 329 6.04 -0.27 -28.10
N ARG A 330 5.38 -0.60 -29.23
CA ARG A 330 4.96 -1.98 -29.52
C ARG A 330 6.16 -2.87 -29.85
N ASP A 331 7.07 -2.31 -30.62
CA ASP A 331 8.42 -2.74 -30.99
C ASP A 331 9.43 -2.30 -29.91
N PHE A 332 9.16 -2.65 -28.65
CA PHE A 332 10.01 -2.24 -27.53
C PHE A 332 11.45 -2.74 -27.73
N ASP A 333 12.38 -1.79 -27.79
CA ASP A 333 13.81 -2.01 -27.74
C ASP A 333 14.37 -1.38 -26.46
N CYS A 334 14.94 -2.22 -25.59
CA CYS A 334 15.53 -1.79 -24.33
C CYS A 334 16.70 -0.81 -24.56
N GLY A 335 17.47 -0.96 -25.64
CA GLY A 335 18.62 -0.10 -25.94
C GLY A 335 18.24 1.34 -26.30
N ASN A 336 17.00 1.54 -26.78
CA ASN A 336 16.48 2.83 -27.22
C ASN A 336 15.31 3.33 -26.35
N ALA A 337 15.03 2.66 -25.23
CA ALA A 337 13.92 3.02 -24.37
C ALA A 337 14.16 4.36 -23.67
N HIS A 338 13.19 5.26 -23.75
CA HIS A 338 13.31 6.57 -23.15
C HIS A 338 13.03 6.49 -21.65
N TRP A 339 13.92 7.04 -20.81
CA TRP A 339 13.87 6.94 -19.35
C TRP A 339 12.49 7.29 -18.76
N SER A 340 11.79 8.29 -19.33
CA SER A 340 10.53 8.77 -18.79
C SER A 340 9.36 7.79 -18.94
N GLN A 341 9.50 6.77 -19.77
CA GLN A 341 8.55 5.66 -19.86
C GLN A 341 8.54 4.84 -18.57
N PHE A 342 9.65 4.82 -17.82
CA PHE A 342 9.82 4.11 -16.55
C PHE A 342 9.90 5.01 -15.33
N VAL A 343 10.27 6.28 -15.50
CA VAL A 343 10.43 7.24 -14.41
C VAL A 343 9.59 8.48 -14.72
N ASN A 344 8.48 8.61 -14.02
CA ASN A 344 7.56 9.74 -14.13
C ASN A 344 6.93 10.01 -12.75
N TYR A 345 6.10 11.05 -12.64
CA TYR A 345 5.55 11.46 -11.35
C TYR A 345 4.72 10.37 -10.65
N ALA A 346 4.10 9.44 -11.39
CA ALA A 346 3.32 8.36 -10.77
C ALA A 346 4.21 7.35 -10.01
N LEU A 347 5.53 7.35 -10.26
CA LEU A 347 6.51 6.57 -9.50
C LEU A 347 6.58 6.99 -8.03
N ILE A 348 6.14 8.19 -7.68
CA ILE A 348 6.04 8.64 -6.28
C ILE A 348 5.15 7.71 -5.46
N ALA A 349 4.12 7.08 -6.06
CA ALA A 349 3.23 6.16 -5.37
C ALA A 349 3.97 4.96 -4.75
N PRO A 350 4.64 4.07 -5.53
CA PRO A 350 5.38 2.95 -4.94
C PRO A 350 6.58 3.40 -4.10
N LEU A 351 7.26 4.49 -4.45
CA LEU A 351 8.41 4.98 -3.66
C LEU A 351 8.00 5.48 -2.28
N ALA A 352 6.90 6.22 -2.19
CA ALA A 352 6.40 6.71 -0.90
C ALA A 352 5.88 5.56 -0.03
N MET A 353 5.25 4.55 -0.64
CA MET A 353 4.86 3.32 0.05
C MET A 353 6.08 2.55 0.58
N ASN A 354 7.14 2.39 -0.21
CA ASN A 354 8.38 1.79 0.25
C ASN A 354 8.99 2.57 1.42
N ALA A 355 9.04 3.90 1.35
CA ALA A 355 9.56 4.76 2.42
C ALA A 355 8.76 4.61 3.73
N LEU A 356 7.43 4.54 3.65
CA LEU A 356 6.58 4.27 4.81
C LEU A 356 6.86 2.88 5.40
N PHE A 357 6.85 1.83 4.59
CA PHE A 357 7.07 0.47 5.08
C PHE A 357 8.47 0.30 5.68
N TYR A 358 9.49 0.86 5.04
CA TYR A 358 10.85 0.83 5.55
C TYR A 358 10.97 1.54 6.91
N SER A 359 10.54 2.80 6.97
CA SER A 359 10.62 3.60 8.22
C SER A 359 9.83 2.98 9.36
N SER A 360 8.61 2.50 9.09
CA SER A 360 7.80 1.78 10.06
C SER A 360 8.45 0.48 10.53
N THR A 361 9.08 -0.27 9.62
CA THR A 361 9.72 -1.54 9.95
C THR A 361 10.96 -1.33 10.82
N VAL A 362 11.80 -0.35 10.49
CA VAL A 362 12.97 0.02 11.31
C VAL A 362 12.54 0.34 12.74
N TYR A 363 11.47 1.11 12.92
CA TYR A 363 10.93 1.43 14.24
C TYR A 363 10.42 0.17 14.97
N SER A 364 9.55 -0.62 14.34
CA SER A 364 8.96 -1.82 14.94
C SER A 364 9.99 -2.91 15.26
N GLU A 365 10.99 -3.09 14.42
CA GLU A 365 12.10 -4.00 14.66
C GLU A 365 12.99 -3.52 15.80
N GLY A 366 13.24 -2.22 15.91
CA GLY A 366 13.97 -1.62 17.03
C GLY A 366 13.31 -1.92 18.38
N GLU A 367 11.99 -1.78 18.47
CA GLU A 367 11.23 -2.16 19.66
C GLU A 367 11.24 -3.68 19.91
N SER A 368 11.23 -4.48 18.85
CA SER A 368 11.33 -5.95 18.95
C SER A 368 12.69 -6.40 19.46
N ALA A 369 13.78 -5.76 19.01
CA ALA A 369 15.15 -6.05 19.46
C ALA A 369 15.37 -5.71 20.94
N LYS A 370 14.73 -4.64 21.44
CA LYS A 370 14.73 -4.33 22.88
C LYS A 370 14.00 -5.38 23.71
N LYS A 371 12.91 -5.94 23.15
CA LYS A 371 12.04 -6.90 23.85
C LYS A 371 12.56 -8.34 23.80
N TYR A 372 13.17 -8.75 22.69
CA TYR A 372 13.58 -10.12 22.43
C TYR A 372 15.09 -10.16 22.12
N PRO A 373 15.93 -10.66 23.05
CA PRO A 373 17.39 -10.64 22.89
C PRO A 373 17.92 -11.33 21.64
N GLU A 374 17.22 -12.36 21.14
CA GLU A 374 17.61 -13.14 19.96
C GLU A 374 17.20 -12.48 18.63
N TYR A 375 16.45 -11.37 18.66
CA TYR A 375 15.92 -10.74 17.44
C TYR A 375 17.02 -10.09 16.58
N SER A 376 18.10 -9.59 17.20
CA SER A 376 19.24 -9.03 16.46
C SER A 376 19.92 -10.08 15.58
N ASP A 377 20.04 -11.32 16.05
CA ASP A 377 20.59 -12.42 15.25
C ASP A 377 19.67 -12.79 14.09
N TYR A 378 18.36 -12.70 14.28
CA TYR A 378 17.39 -12.84 13.20
C TYR A 378 17.52 -11.72 12.15
N GLN A 379 17.72 -10.46 12.58
CA GLN A 379 18.01 -9.35 11.68
C GLN A 379 19.31 -9.55 10.88
N ASN A 380 20.31 -10.15 11.51
CA ASN A 380 21.58 -10.44 10.86
C ASN A 380 21.45 -11.58 9.84
N ARG A 381 20.62 -12.59 10.12
CA ARG A 381 20.52 -13.83 9.34
C ARG A 381 19.51 -13.80 8.20
N VAL A 382 18.38 -13.14 8.37
CA VAL A 382 17.26 -13.13 7.41
C VAL A 382 17.07 -11.71 6.91
N GLY A 383 16.84 -11.50 5.61
CA GLY A 383 16.61 -10.20 4.99
C GLY A 383 15.30 -9.53 5.40
N MET A 384 15.24 -8.20 5.41
CA MET A 384 14.07 -7.46 5.92
C MET A 384 12.83 -7.70 5.07
N PHE A 385 12.95 -7.54 3.74
CA PHE A 385 11.84 -7.67 2.79
C PHE A 385 12.11 -8.71 1.71
N LEU A 386 13.28 -8.63 1.04
CA LEU A 386 13.55 -9.45 -0.13
C LEU A 386 14.23 -10.78 0.24
N PRO A 387 13.76 -11.93 -0.29
CA PRO A 387 14.41 -13.22 -0.07
C PRO A 387 15.88 -13.29 -0.51
N ILE A 388 16.25 -12.51 -1.53
CA ILE A 388 17.63 -12.47 -2.02
C ILE A 388 18.62 -12.00 -0.95
N ASP A 389 18.22 -11.07 -0.09
CA ASP A 389 19.06 -10.61 1.03
C ASP A 389 19.34 -11.75 2.02
N THR A 390 18.36 -12.62 2.24
CA THR A 390 18.53 -13.82 3.08
C THR A 390 19.52 -14.80 2.46
N VAL A 391 19.48 -14.98 1.14
CA VAL A 391 20.42 -15.84 0.42
C VAL A 391 21.84 -15.28 0.51
N VAL A 392 22.01 -13.97 0.28
CA VAL A 392 23.32 -13.30 0.41
C VAL A 392 23.87 -13.44 1.83
N ARG A 393 23.02 -13.24 2.86
CA ARG A 393 23.40 -13.43 4.26
C ARG A 393 23.78 -14.88 4.56
N ALA A 394 23.05 -15.85 4.02
CA ALA A 394 23.38 -17.27 4.16
C ALA A 394 24.76 -17.60 3.57
N VAL A 395 25.07 -17.07 2.38
CA VAL A 395 26.40 -17.20 1.77
C VAL A 395 27.47 -16.59 2.68
N TYR A 396 27.24 -15.38 3.20
CA TYR A 396 28.16 -14.73 4.12
C TYR A 396 28.48 -15.58 5.35
N TYR A 397 27.45 -16.12 6.03
CA TYR A 397 27.64 -16.95 7.21
C TYR A 397 28.30 -18.30 6.92
N ASN A 398 28.16 -18.81 5.70
CA ASN A 398 28.78 -20.07 5.29
C ASN A 398 30.23 -19.92 4.86
N VAL A 399 30.61 -18.78 4.28
CA VAL A 399 31.93 -18.58 3.64
C VAL A 399 32.85 -17.71 4.49
N PHE A 400 32.33 -16.63 5.09
CA PHE A 400 33.16 -15.57 5.68
C PHE A 400 33.05 -15.45 7.21
N ALA A 401 31.89 -15.80 7.80
CA ALA A 401 31.71 -15.66 9.24
C ALA A 401 32.55 -16.68 10.04
N ARG A 402 33.01 -16.27 11.23
CA ARG A 402 33.66 -17.19 12.19
C ARG A 402 32.70 -18.31 12.58
N LYS A 403 33.22 -19.53 12.76
CA LYS A 403 32.43 -20.73 13.10
C LYS A 403 31.56 -20.52 14.35
N GLU A 404 32.10 -19.85 15.37
CA GLU A 404 31.37 -19.55 16.62
C GLU A 404 30.21 -18.58 16.39
N THR A 405 30.45 -17.49 15.64
CA THR A 405 29.41 -16.51 15.28
C THR A 405 28.31 -17.16 14.46
N LYS A 406 28.66 -17.97 13.46
CA LYS A 406 27.70 -18.75 12.68
C LYS A 406 26.86 -19.65 13.60
N LYS A 407 27.52 -20.44 14.45
CA LYS A 407 26.83 -21.35 15.37
C LYS A 407 25.86 -20.61 16.28
N SER A 408 26.29 -19.50 16.90
CA SER A 408 25.44 -18.68 17.76
C SER A 408 24.21 -18.14 17.02
N VAL A 409 24.40 -17.58 15.83
CA VAL A 409 23.30 -17.01 15.04
C VAL A 409 22.33 -18.11 14.58
N GLU A 410 22.83 -19.23 14.08
CA GLU A 410 21.98 -20.35 13.63
C GLU A 410 21.22 -20.99 14.80
N GLU A 411 21.83 -21.10 15.99
CA GLU A 411 21.16 -21.59 17.20
C GLU A 411 20.08 -20.63 17.70
N ASN A 412 20.37 -19.32 17.70
CA ASN A 412 19.42 -18.30 18.15
C ASN A 412 18.26 -18.11 17.17
N VAL A 413 18.46 -18.35 15.87
CA VAL A 413 17.40 -18.18 14.86
C VAL A 413 16.61 -19.47 14.62
N TRP A 414 17.28 -20.62 14.46
CA TRP A 414 16.62 -21.87 14.07
C TRP A 414 16.54 -22.91 15.18
N GLY A 415 17.40 -22.79 16.19
CA GLY A 415 17.54 -23.74 17.30
C GLY A 415 16.58 -23.47 18.47
N LYS A 416 16.97 -23.94 19.65
CA LYS A 416 16.25 -23.70 20.91
C LYS A 416 16.57 -22.30 21.44
N SER A 417 15.57 -21.59 21.96
CA SER A 417 15.79 -20.30 22.60
C SER A 417 16.70 -20.45 23.82
N GLN A 418 17.67 -19.56 23.96
CA GLN A 418 18.62 -19.51 25.08
C GLN A 418 18.10 -18.64 26.24
N ILE A 419 16.91 -18.04 26.12
CA ILE A 419 16.32 -17.16 27.14
C ILE A 419 16.13 -17.86 28.49
N SER A 420 15.79 -19.15 28.53
CA SER A 420 15.64 -19.89 29.80
C SER A 420 16.97 -20.05 30.55
N LYS A 421 18.10 -20.23 29.85
CA LYS A 421 19.41 -20.40 30.49
C LYS A 421 19.88 -19.14 31.23
N LYS A 422 19.43 -17.95 30.81
CA LYS A 422 19.75 -16.67 31.47
C LYS A 422 18.88 -16.35 32.69
N LYS A 423 17.78 -17.09 32.92
CA LYS A 423 16.95 -16.94 34.14
C LYS A 423 17.31 -17.96 35.22
N SER A 424 18.07 -19.00 34.87
CA SER A 424 18.55 -20.04 35.78
C SER A 424 20.04 -19.90 36.14
N GLN A 425 20.68 -18.83 35.67
CA GLN A 425 21.94 -18.28 36.18
C GLN A 425 21.62 -16.94 36.83
#